data_AF-A0A7Y2JDS5-F1
#
_entry.id   AF-A0A7Y2JDS5-F1
#
_cell.length_a   1.000
_cell.length_b   1.000
_cell.length_c   1.000
_cell.angle_alpha   90.00
_cell.angle_beta   90.00
_cell.angle_gamma   90.00
#
_symmetry.space_group_name_H-M   'P 1'
#
loop_
_entity.id
_entity.type
_entity.pdbx_description
1 polymer ?
#
loop_
_entity_poly.entity_id
_entity_poly.type
_entity_poly.pdbx_seq_one_letter_code
_entity_poly.pdbx_strand_id
1 'polypeptide(L)'
;MPTYRYTGVSREGVERKGVLDAESVSAARLKLRTDGTYPLALTEETGAGRLLPSLSLLGRQEFLPLLTRQLATLVGAGVPVVSALQSLSAQVDDPESRRVLVEIQESVRSGMSLGRAVESQAQTFPELYGAMVRA
;
A
#
# COMPACT_ATOMS: atom_id res chain seq x y z
N MET A 1 -8.66 -2.90 -16.30
CA MET A 1 -9.67 -3.60 -15.46
C MET A 1 -9.11 -3.65 -14.05
N PRO A 2 -9.79 -3.11 -13.04
CA PRO A 2 -9.33 -3.21 -11.65
C PRO A 2 -9.40 -4.65 -11.15
N THR A 3 -8.43 -5.03 -10.31
CA THR A 3 -8.38 -6.34 -9.68
C THR A 3 -8.91 -6.20 -8.26
N TYR A 4 -9.76 -7.11 -7.82
CA TYR A 4 -10.36 -7.11 -6.48
C TYR A 4 -9.88 -8.32 -5.70
N ARG A 5 -9.30 -8.08 -4.52
CA ARG A 5 -9.01 -9.15 -3.57
C ARG A 5 -10.29 -9.47 -2.80
N TYR A 6 -10.61 -10.76 -2.69
CA TYR A 6 -11.76 -11.20 -1.93
C TYR A 6 -11.37 -12.24 -0.88
N THR A 7 -12.07 -12.16 0.26
CA THR A 7 -12.17 -13.26 1.22
C THR A 7 -13.64 -13.63 1.29
N GLY A 8 -13.97 -14.89 1.06
CA GLY A 8 -15.34 -15.37 1.10
C GLY A 8 -15.44 -16.81 1.56
N VAL A 9 -16.64 -17.26 1.86
CA VAL A 9 -16.89 -18.64 2.31
C VAL A 9 -17.62 -19.39 1.21
N SER A 10 -17.18 -20.61 0.90
CA SER A 10 -17.94 -21.49 0.01
C SER A 10 -19.20 -22.00 0.72
N ARG A 11 -20.12 -22.61 -0.04
CA ARG A 11 -21.31 -23.28 0.53
C ARG A 11 -20.98 -24.39 1.53
N GLU A 12 -19.74 -24.90 1.52
CA GLU A 12 -19.26 -25.95 2.42
C GLU A 12 -18.64 -25.38 3.72
N GLY A 13 -18.69 -24.06 3.91
CA GLY A 13 -18.13 -23.40 5.10
C GLY A 13 -16.61 -23.16 5.01
N VAL A 14 -16.00 -23.41 3.86
CA VAL A 14 -14.54 -23.26 3.68
C VAL A 14 -14.22 -21.83 3.24
N GLU A 15 -13.35 -21.15 3.97
CA GLU A 15 -12.82 -19.85 3.57
C GLU A 15 -11.98 -19.97 2.29
N ARG A 16 -12.34 -19.20 1.27
CA ARG A 16 -11.57 -18.99 0.04
C ARG A 16 -11.11 -17.55 -0.06
N LYS A 17 -9.80 -17.39 -0.28
CA LYS A 17 -9.15 -16.11 -0.54
C LYS A 17 -8.63 -16.14 -1.97
N GLY A 18 -8.85 -15.05 -2.71
CA GLY A 18 -8.43 -14.97 -4.10
C GLY A 18 -8.43 -13.54 -4.61
N VAL A 19 -8.03 -13.39 -5.87
CA VAL A 19 -8.06 -12.13 -6.62
C VAL A 19 -8.90 -12.34 -7.86
N LEU A 20 -9.76 -11.38 -8.18
CA LEU A 20 -10.67 -11.46 -9.32
C LEU A 20 -10.67 -10.14 -10.10
N ASP A 21 -10.65 -10.21 -11.41
CA ASP A 21 -10.78 -9.02 -12.26
C ASP A 21 -12.25 -8.71 -12.53
N ALA A 22 -12.65 -7.48 -12.25
CA ALA A 22 -14.01 -7.00 -12.49
C ALA A 22 -14.02 -5.52 -12.86
N GLU A 23 -15.08 -5.10 -13.55
CA GLU A 23 -15.23 -3.71 -14.00
C GLU A 23 -15.80 -2.79 -12.92
N SER A 24 -16.31 -3.36 -11.82
CA SER A 24 -16.80 -2.65 -10.64
C SER A 24 -16.93 -3.59 -9.44
N VAL A 25 -17.03 -3.04 -8.22
CA VAL A 25 -17.32 -3.78 -6.98
C VAL A 25 -18.59 -4.63 -7.10
N SER A 26 -19.62 -4.10 -7.77
CA SER A 26 -20.89 -4.79 -8.01
C SER A 26 -20.70 -5.99 -8.94
N ALA A 27 -19.91 -5.84 -10.00
CA ALA A 27 -19.55 -6.93 -10.91
C ALA A 27 -18.69 -8.00 -10.22
N ALA A 28 -17.78 -7.59 -9.33
CA ALA A 28 -16.94 -8.48 -8.55
C ALA A 28 -17.75 -9.36 -7.58
N ARG A 29 -18.70 -8.75 -6.86
CA ARG A 29 -19.66 -9.48 -6.00
C ARG A 29 -20.53 -10.45 -6.79
N LEU A 30 -20.98 -10.04 -7.97
CA LEU A 30 -21.81 -10.90 -8.82
C LEU A 30 -21.03 -12.15 -9.26
N LYS A 31 -19.78 -11.97 -9.75
CA LYS A 31 -18.89 -13.08 -10.13
C LYS A 31 -18.69 -14.10 -9.00
N LEU A 32 -18.34 -13.64 -7.80
CA LEU A 32 -18.13 -14.53 -6.64
C LEU A 32 -19.38 -15.32 -6.27
N ARG A 33 -20.55 -14.68 -6.36
CA ARG A 33 -21.82 -15.33 -6.07
C ARG A 33 -22.17 -16.40 -7.10
N THR A 34 -21.87 -16.17 -8.38
CA THR A 34 -21.97 -17.21 -9.44
C THR A 34 -21.03 -18.38 -9.20
N ASP A 35 -19.82 -18.12 -8.70
CA ASP A 35 -18.82 -19.14 -8.35
C ASP A 35 -19.12 -19.84 -7.00
N GLY A 36 -20.30 -19.60 -6.42
CA GLY A 36 -20.73 -20.24 -5.18
C GLY A 36 -19.97 -19.81 -3.93
N THR A 37 -19.24 -18.69 -4.00
CA THR A 37 -18.48 -18.12 -2.88
C THR A 37 -19.16 -16.85 -2.38
N TYR A 38 -19.51 -16.82 -1.09
CA TYR A 38 -20.09 -15.63 -0.46
C TYR A 38 -18.99 -14.70 0.06
N PRO A 39 -18.83 -13.49 -0.51
CA PRO A 39 -17.79 -12.56 -0.07
C PRO A 39 -18.08 -12.01 1.32
N LEU A 40 -17.16 -12.23 2.25
CA LEU A 40 -17.12 -11.59 3.58
C LEU A 40 -16.43 -10.22 3.51
N ALA A 41 -15.39 -10.11 2.69
CA ALA A 41 -14.64 -8.88 2.48
C ALA A 41 -14.21 -8.75 1.01
N LEU A 42 -14.37 -7.56 0.44
CA LEU A 42 -13.89 -7.20 -0.90
C LEU A 42 -13.05 -5.92 -0.78
N THR A 43 -11.81 -5.98 -1.26
CA THR A 43 -10.91 -4.83 -1.33
C THR A 43 -10.52 -4.60 -2.78
N GLU A 44 -10.70 -3.38 -3.26
CA GLU A 44 -10.25 -2.98 -4.59
C GLU A 44 -8.74 -2.79 -4.59
N GLU A 45 -8.04 -3.53 -5.44
CA GLU A 45 -6.64 -3.28 -5.76
C GLU A 45 -6.59 -2.50 -7.06
N THR A 46 -6.75 -1.18 -6.96
CA THR A 46 -6.50 -0.26 -8.07
C THR A 46 -5.05 -0.44 -8.50
N GLY A 47 -4.86 -0.87 -9.75
CA GLY A 47 -3.58 -1.28 -10.37
C GLY A 47 -2.51 -0.20 -10.51
N ALA A 48 -2.52 0.87 -9.72
CA ALA A 48 -1.42 1.83 -9.62
C ALA A 48 -0.17 1.23 -8.94
N GLY A 49 -0.30 0.10 -8.24
CA GLY A 49 0.80 -0.53 -7.47
C GLY A 49 1.55 -1.67 -8.18
N ARG A 50 1.14 -2.11 -9.37
CA ARG A 50 1.63 -3.38 -9.96
C ARG A 50 3.02 -3.31 -10.62
N LEU A 51 3.68 -2.14 -10.62
CA LEU A 51 5.03 -1.97 -11.16
C LEU A 51 6.15 -2.02 -10.12
N LEU A 52 5.82 -2.13 -8.83
CA LEU A 52 6.80 -2.09 -7.76
C LEU A 52 6.82 -3.43 -7.00
N PRO A 53 8.01 -3.98 -6.72
CA PRO A 53 8.11 -5.24 -5.98
C PRO A 53 7.51 -5.06 -4.60
N SER A 54 6.58 -5.94 -4.21
CA SER A 54 5.86 -5.90 -2.95
C SER A 54 6.81 -5.79 -1.74
N LEU A 55 6.58 -4.82 -0.85
CA LEU A 55 7.26 -4.70 0.46
C LEU A 55 6.85 -5.82 1.44
N SER A 56 6.03 -6.76 0.97
CA SER A 56 5.32 -7.81 1.68
C SER A 56 6.14 -8.92 2.33
N LEU A 57 7.43 -9.03 2.00
CA LEU A 57 8.22 -10.23 2.34
C LEU A 57 9.53 -9.95 3.06
N LEU A 58 9.86 -8.70 3.37
CA LEU A 58 11.20 -8.36 3.83
C LEU A 58 11.18 -7.75 5.23
N GLY A 59 12.10 -8.22 6.06
CA GLY A 59 12.31 -7.69 7.41
C GLY A 59 12.74 -6.23 7.40
N ARG A 60 12.78 -5.61 8.60
CA ARG A 60 13.11 -4.18 8.83
C ARG A 60 14.34 -3.67 8.06
N GLN A 61 15.31 -4.54 7.74
CA GLN A 61 16.56 -4.16 7.05
C GLN A 61 16.37 -3.80 5.57
N GLU A 62 15.41 -4.39 4.86
CA GLU A 62 15.22 -4.13 3.42
C GLU A 62 14.07 -3.14 3.14
N PHE A 63 13.29 -2.81 4.17
CA PHE A 63 12.20 -1.84 4.09
C PHE A 63 12.67 -0.47 3.60
N LEU A 64 13.69 0.12 4.23
CA LEU A 64 14.16 1.47 3.89
C LEU A 64 14.69 1.57 2.45
N PRO A 65 15.62 0.70 1.97
CA PRO A 65 16.08 0.74 0.58
C PRO A 65 14.95 0.59 -0.44
N LEU A 66 14.01 -0.34 -0.20
CA LEU A 66 12.89 -0.57 -1.10
C LEU A 66 11.92 0.61 -1.12
N LEU A 67 11.53 1.12 0.05
CA LEU A 67 10.69 2.30 0.18
C LEU A 67 11.30 3.49 -0.57
N THR A 68 12.59 3.75 -0.36
CA THR A 68 13.30 4.85 -1.01
C THR A 68 13.28 4.72 -2.52
N ARG A 69 13.57 3.52 -3.05
CA ARG A 69 13.55 3.26 -4.50
C ARG A 69 12.17 3.42 -5.10
N GLN A 70 11.15 2.89 -4.43
CA GLN A 70 9.77 2.97 -4.89
C GLN A 70 9.25 4.41 -4.87
N LEU A 71 9.54 5.16 -3.81
CA LEU A 71 9.22 6.58 -3.72
C LEU A 71 9.92 7.37 -4.83
N ALA A 72 11.22 7.14 -5.05
CA ALA A 72 11.97 7.77 -6.13
C ALA A 72 11.40 7.44 -7.51
N THR A 73 10.91 6.21 -7.71
CA THR A 73 10.29 5.79 -8.98
C THR A 73 8.99 6.54 -9.22
N LEU A 74 8.12 6.62 -8.21
CA LEU A 74 6.82 7.31 -8.32
C LEU A 74 7.01 8.82 -8.53
N VAL A 75 7.90 9.45 -7.73
CA VAL A 75 8.21 10.87 -7.86
C VAL A 75 8.89 11.16 -9.21
N GLY A 76 9.80 10.30 -9.65
CA GLY A 76 10.44 10.40 -10.98
C GLY A 76 9.45 10.26 -12.13
N ALA A 77 8.35 9.52 -11.93
CA ALA A 77 7.23 9.42 -12.87
C ALA A 77 6.25 10.60 -12.79
N GLY A 78 6.50 11.60 -11.95
CA GLY A 78 5.65 12.78 -11.76
C GLY A 78 4.45 12.57 -10.83
N VAL A 79 4.41 11.45 -10.08
CA VAL A 79 3.36 11.21 -9.09
C VAL A 79 3.55 12.15 -7.90
N PRO A 80 2.50 12.87 -7.46
CA PRO A 80 2.58 13.71 -6.27
C PRO A 80 3.03 12.91 -5.03
N VAL A 81 3.91 13.48 -4.22
CA VAL A 81 4.51 12.82 -3.05
C VAL A 81 3.44 12.25 -2.10
N VAL A 82 2.36 12.98 -1.84
CA VAL A 82 1.26 12.51 -0.97
C VAL A 82 0.59 11.26 -1.55
N SER A 83 0.33 11.23 -2.86
CA SER A 83 -0.24 10.07 -3.56
C SER A 83 0.73 8.88 -3.61
N ALA A 84 2.03 9.17 -3.74
CA ALA A 84 3.06 8.15 -3.68
C ALA A 84 3.11 7.49 -2.29
N LEU A 85 3.16 8.28 -1.22
CA LEU A 85 3.13 7.79 0.16
C LEU A 85 1.87 6.96 0.46
N GLN A 86 0.70 7.42 -0.03
CA GLN A 86 -0.54 6.66 0.07
C GLN A 86 -0.43 5.29 -0.60
N SER A 87 0.13 5.25 -1.82
CA SER A 87 0.32 4.00 -2.56
C SER A 87 1.31 3.05 -1.86
N LEU A 88 2.38 3.59 -1.27
CA LEU A 88 3.38 2.82 -0.55
C LEU A 88 2.82 2.24 0.75
N SER A 89 2.08 3.04 1.54
CA SER A 89 1.47 2.58 2.79
C SER A 89 0.50 1.41 2.58
N ALA A 90 -0.22 1.39 1.45
CA ALA A 90 -1.11 0.29 1.08
C ALA A 90 -0.37 -1.00 0.70
N GLN A 91 0.89 -0.91 0.26
CA GLN A 91 1.72 -2.04 -0.18
C GLN A 91 2.59 -2.63 0.94
N VAL A 92 2.65 -1.98 2.11
CA VAL A 92 3.45 -2.42 3.26
C VAL A 92 2.61 -3.32 4.14
N ASP A 93 3.10 -4.53 4.40
CA ASP A 93 2.41 -5.50 5.27
C ASP A 93 2.72 -5.31 6.76
N ASP A 94 3.90 -4.77 7.09
CA ASP A 94 4.27 -4.49 8.47
C ASP A 94 3.38 -3.37 9.07
N PRO A 95 2.58 -3.65 10.12
CA PRO A 95 1.65 -2.67 10.67
C PRO A 95 2.32 -1.41 11.22
N GLU A 96 3.51 -1.56 11.81
CA GLU A 96 4.28 -0.44 12.36
C GLU A 96 4.78 0.48 11.24
N SER A 97 5.42 -0.08 10.22
CA SER A 97 5.90 0.64 9.05
C SER A 97 4.75 1.31 8.28
N ARG A 98 3.61 0.62 8.14
CA ARG A 98 2.40 1.20 7.53
C ARG A 98 1.93 2.43 8.32
N ARG A 99 1.85 2.32 9.64
CA ARG A 99 1.44 3.44 10.51
C ARG A 99 2.37 4.63 10.34
N VAL A 100 3.68 4.41 10.36
CA VAL A 100 4.70 5.46 10.19
C VAL A 100 4.53 6.18 8.85
N LEU A 101 4.27 5.44 7.76
CA LEU A 101 4.04 6.05 6.44
C LEU A 101 2.75 6.85 6.37
N VAL A 102 1.69 6.40 7.04
CA VAL A 102 0.44 7.16 7.13
C VAL A 102 0.66 8.45 7.92
N GLU A 103 1.40 8.42 9.03
CA GLU A 103 1.71 9.63 9.81
C GLU A 103 2.56 10.64 9.02
N ILE A 104 3.54 10.16 8.23
CA ILE A 104 4.31 11.00 7.31
C ILE A 104 3.41 11.59 6.23
N GLN A 105 2.54 10.77 5.62
CA GLN A 105 1.60 11.22 4.60
C GLN A 105 0.69 12.35 5.13
N GLU A 106 0.11 12.19 6.32
CA GLU A 106 -0.76 13.21 6.91
C GLU A 106 0.00 14.48 7.28
N SER A 107 1.23 14.34 7.78
CA SER A 107 2.09 15.50 8.05
C SER A 107 2.38 16.30 6.77
N VAL A 108 2.72 15.62 5.67
CA VAL A 108 2.97 16.28 4.39
C VAL A 108 1.69 16.88 3.80
N ARG A 109 0.56 16.17 3.91
CA ARG A 109 -0.78 16.67 3.52
C ARG A 109 -1.15 17.95 4.28
N SER A 110 -0.73 18.07 5.54
CA SER A 110 -0.93 19.25 6.38
C SER A 110 0.00 20.44 6.06
N GLY A 111 0.96 20.25 5.13
CA GLY A 111 1.89 21.30 4.69
C GLY A 111 3.29 21.19 5.28
N MET A 112 3.60 20.15 6.07
CA MET A 112 4.97 19.89 6.51
C MET A 112 5.84 19.42 5.33
N SER A 113 7.11 19.82 5.28
CA SER A 113 8.03 19.28 4.28
C SER A 113 8.29 17.79 4.52
N LEU A 114 8.51 17.03 3.44
CA LEU A 114 8.78 15.60 3.51
C LEU A 114 9.97 15.28 4.43
N GLY A 115 11.07 16.05 4.31
CA GLY A 115 12.24 15.86 5.16
C GLY A 115 11.93 15.99 6.65
N ARG A 116 11.14 16.99 7.06
CA ARG A 116 10.73 17.12 8.47
C ARG A 116 9.77 16.03 8.92
N ALA A 117 8.86 15.61 8.05
CA ALA A 117 7.96 14.50 8.38
C ALA A 117 8.74 13.20 8.61
N VAL A 118 9.75 12.90 7.78
CA VAL A 118 10.64 11.74 7.94
C VAL A 118 11.46 11.83 9.22
N GLU A 119 11.98 13.01 9.57
CA GLU A 119 12.77 13.23 10.79
C GLU A 119 11.98 13.05 12.08
N SER A 120 10.67 13.35 12.05
CA SER A 120 9.80 13.10 13.20
C SER A 120 9.69 11.62 13.57
N GLN A 121 10.11 10.73 12.65
CA GLN A 121 10.00 9.28 12.76
C GLN A 121 11.39 8.62 13.00
N ALA A 122 12.16 9.16 13.95
CA ALA A 122 13.54 8.75 14.24
C ALA A 122 13.71 7.27 14.66
N GLN A 123 12.63 6.61 15.11
CA GLN A 123 12.67 5.18 15.45
C GLN A 123 12.72 4.27 14.20
N THR A 124 12.24 4.77 13.05
CA THR A 124 12.17 4.03 11.79
C THR A 124 13.20 4.54 10.79
N PHE A 125 13.44 5.85 10.76
CA PHE A 125 14.38 6.49 9.84
C PHE A 125 15.62 6.97 10.61
N PRO A 126 16.83 6.51 10.26
CA PRO A 126 18.07 7.03 10.82
C PRO A 126 18.18 8.55 10.59
N GLU A 127 18.78 9.28 11.53
CA GLU A 127 18.92 10.75 11.43
C GLU A 127 19.58 11.20 10.11
N LEU A 128 20.60 10.48 9.66
CA LEU A 128 21.28 10.74 8.39
C LEU A 128 20.32 10.63 7.20
N TYR A 129 19.39 9.68 7.23
CA TYR A 129 18.38 9.53 6.18
C TYR A 129 17.43 10.72 6.14
N GLY A 130 16.89 11.14 7.30
CA GLY A 130 16.05 12.33 7.39
C GLY A 130 16.75 13.60 6.91
N ALA A 131 18.03 13.76 7.28
CA ALA A 131 18.85 14.87 6.84
C ALA A 131 19.06 14.89 5.31
N MET A 132 19.27 13.73 4.67
CA MET A 132 19.41 13.64 3.21
C MET A 132 18.12 13.97 2.46
N VAL A 133 16.96 13.62 3.01
CA VAL A 133 15.65 13.93 2.39
C VAL A 133 15.29 15.41 2.53
N ARG A 134 15.79 16.07 3.57
CA ARG A 134 15.57 17.50 3.81
C ARG A 134 16.48 18.41 2.96
N ALA A 135 17.70 17.94 2.66
CA ALA A 135 18.71 18.68 1.90
C ALA A 135 18.26 18.91 0.44
#